data_AF-A1ANH5-F1
#
_entry.id   AF-A1ANH5-F1
#
_cell.length_a   1.000
_cell.length_b   1.000
_cell.length_c   1.000
_cell.angle_alpha   90.00
_cell.angle_beta   90.00
_cell.angle_gamma   90.00
#
_symmetry.space_group_name_H-M   'P 1'
#
loop_
_entity.id
_entity.type
_entity.pdbx_description
1 polymer ?
#
loop_
_entity_poly.entity_id
_entity_poly.type
_entity_poly.pdbx_seq_one_letter_code
_entity_poly.pdbx_strand_id
1 'polypeptide(L)'
;MKLLGLLVEQYLAFAETMAQQRIPMHMADWIQRLDAIIQLNGRELLTHAGKISHQMAQEKAALEYDKFRESQRRIQHEESLKELEEDIKKLKPPRKKGANHDRRKQPDGGEDPGREL
;
A
#
# COMPACT_ATOMS: atom_id res chain seq x y z
N MET A 1 6.98 -5.44 14.91
CA MET A 1 6.25 -6.17 15.98
C MET A 1 7.13 -7.06 16.87
N LYS A 2 8.21 -7.71 16.38
CA LYS A 2 9.01 -8.68 17.16
C LYS A 2 9.66 -8.15 18.46
N LEU A 3 10.08 -6.89 18.47
CA LEU A 3 10.91 -6.34 19.55
C LEU A 3 10.13 -5.97 20.83
N LEU A 4 8.80 -5.82 20.75
CA LEU A 4 7.94 -5.64 21.93
C LEU A 4 7.62 -6.99 22.58
N GLY A 5 7.32 -8.00 21.75
CA GLY A 5 7.08 -9.37 22.24
C GLY A 5 8.26 -9.90 23.04
N LEU A 6 9.49 -9.72 22.55
CA LEU A 6 10.70 -10.13 23.25
C LEU A 6 10.86 -9.47 24.63
N LEU A 7 10.52 -8.18 24.76
CA LEU A 7 10.58 -7.45 26.03
C LEU A 7 9.55 -8.01 27.03
N VAL A 8 8.34 -8.29 26.57
CA VAL A 8 7.28 -8.88 27.38
C VAL A 8 7.68 -10.28 27.85
N GLU A 9 8.20 -11.11 26.95
CA GLU A 9 8.68 -12.46 27.26
C GLU A 9 9.80 -12.43 28.32
N GLN A 10 10.78 -11.54 28.16
CA GLN A 10 11.87 -11.38 29.13
C GLN A 10 11.36 -10.95 30.52
N TYR A 11 10.40 -10.01 30.56
CA TYR A 11 9.82 -9.56 31.82
C TYR A 11 9.01 -10.67 32.51
N LEU A 12 8.23 -11.45 31.75
CA LEU A 12 7.48 -12.57 32.28
C LEU A 12 8.40 -13.69 32.79
N ALA A 13 9.47 -14.03 32.07
CA ALA A 13 10.47 -15.00 32.52
C ALA A 13 11.16 -14.56 33.82
N PHE A 14 11.44 -13.26 33.95
CA PHE A 14 11.94 -12.69 35.21
C PHE A 14 10.92 -12.85 36.34
N ALA A 15 9.65 -12.49 36.10
CA ALA A 15 8.60 -12.61 37.11
C ALA A 15 8.37 -14.07 37.55
N GLU A 16 8.41 -15.00 36.60
CA GLU A 16 8.34 -16.43 36.87
C GLU A 16 9.48 -16.89 37.77
N THR A 17 10.71 -16.46 37.48
CA THR A 17 11.89 -16.79 38.32
C THR A 17 11.70 -16.31 39.76
N MET A 18 11.21 -15.09 39.96
CA MET A 18 10.96 -14.54 41.30
C MET A 18 9.85 -15.31 42.04
N ALA A 19 8.81 -15.73 41.32
CA ALA A 19 7.74 -16.56 41.87
C ALA A 19 8.24 -17.97 42.26
N GLN A 20 9.03 -18.61 41.39
CA GLN A 20 9.64 -19.91 41.66
C GLN A 20 10.57 -19.87 42.89
N GLN A 21 11.33 -18.79 43.04
CA GLN A 21 12.21 -18.56 44.19
C GLN A 21 11.48 -18.09 45.44
N ARG A 22 10.15 -17.86 45.36
CA ARG A 22 9.30 -17.34 46.44
C ARG A 22 9.83 -16.02 47.00
N ILE A 23 10.37 -15.15 46.15
CA ILE A 23 10.81 -13.83 46.56
C ILE A 23 9.60 -12.89 46.53
N PRO A 24 9.12 -12.42 47.70
CA PRO A 24 8.01 -11.47 47.73
C PRO A 24 8.46 -10.14 47.14
N MET A 25 7.65 -9.58 46.24
CA MET A 25 7.89 -8.27 45.64
C MET A 25 6.63 -7.43 45.66
N HIS A 26 6.79 -6.15 46.00
CA HIS A 26 5.72 -5.17 45.95
C HIS A 26 5.65 -4.52 44.56
N MET A 27 4.53 -3.87 44.24
CA MET A 27 4.32 -3.22 42.94
C MET A 27 5.42 -2.20 42.59
N ALA A 28 6.00 -1.53 43.59
CA ALA A 28 7.12 -0.62 43.37
C ALA A 28 8.39 -1.35 42.88
N ASP A 29 8.68 -2.55 43.40
CA ASP A 29 9.83 -3.36 43.01
C ASP A 29 9.67 -3.86 41.56
N TRP A 30 8.45 -4.26 41.20
CA TRP A 30 8.09 -4.67 39.84
C TRP A 30 8.33 -3.54 38.83
N ILE A 31 7.91 -2.32 39.15
CA ILE A 31 8.14 -1.14 38.30
C ILE A 31 9.64 -0.89 38.11
N GLN A 32 10.42 -0.87 39.21
CA GLN A 32 11.86 -0.64 39.13
C GLN A 32 12.58 -1.70 38.28
N ARG A 33 12.13 -2.96 38.33
CA ARG A 33 12.74 -4.06 37.56
C ARG A 33 12.37 -3.98 36.09
N LEU A 34 11.14 -3.60 35.77
CA LEU A 34 10.74 -3.30 34.40
C LEU A 34 11.58 -2.17 33.82
N ASP A 35 11.78 -1.08 34.57
CA ASP A 35 12.59 0.06 34.14
C ASP A 35 14.03 -0.35 33.86
N ALA A 36 14.64 -1.16 34.73
CA ALA A 36 15.98 -1.69 34.54
C ALA A 36 16.09 -2.60 33.30
N ILE A 37 15.10 -3.47 33.06
CA ILE A 37 15.05 -4.34 31.88
C ILE A 37 14.96 -3.51 30.60
N ILE A 38 14.13 -2.45 30.58
CA ILE A 38 14.02 -1.54 29.43
C ILE A 38 15.37 -0.87 29.14
N GLN A 39 16.04 -0.36 30.17
CA GLN A 39 17.35 0.29 30.04
C GLN A 39 18.45 -0.67 29.57
N LEU A 40 18.50 -1.90 30.11
CA LEU A 40 19.45 -2.95 29.69
C LEU A 40 19.32 -3.30 28.20
N ASN A 41 18.11 -3.22 27.65
CA ASN A 41 17.87 -3.40 26.22
C ASN A 41 18.22 -2.18 25.37
N GLY A 42 18.89 -1.16 25.94
CA GLY A 42 19.32 0.05 25.25
C GLY A 42 18.16 0.98 24.89
N ARG A 43 17.02 0.86 25.58
CA ARG A 43 15.84 1.68 25.33
C ARG A 43 15.76 2.78 26.37
N GLU A 44 15.43 3.98 25.90
CA GLU A 44 15.18 5.10 26.80
C GLU A 44 13.90 4.87 27.60
N LEU A 45 13.99 5.11 28.90
CA LEU A 45 12.83 5.10 29.77
C LEU A 45 11.95 6.30 29.43
N LEU A 46 10.65 6.07 29.28
CA LEU A 46 9.68 7.15 29.09
C LEU A 46 9.45 7.88 30.42
N THR A 47 10.44 8.64 30.88
CA THR A 47 10.35 9.52 32.06
C THR A 47 9.31 10.63 31.90
N HIS A 48 8.76 10.77 30.69
CA HIS A 48 7.80 11.78 30.25
C HIS A 48 6.46 11.15 29.87
N ALA A 49 6.22 9.86 30.16
CA ALA A 49 4.94 9.21 29.92
C ALA A 49 3.84 10.00 30.67
N GLY A 50 3.11 10.85 29.94
CA GLY A 50 2.15 11.81 30.50
C GLY A 50 2.36 13.29 30.12
N LYS A 51 3.50 13.69 29.53
CA LYS A 51 3.68 15.08 29.03
C LYS A 51 2.86 15.40 27.79
N ILE A 52 2.50 14.39 27.01
CA ILE A 52 1.59 14.55 25.87
C ILE A 52 0.20 14.23 26.40
N SER A 53 -0.62 15.27 26.55
CA SER A 53 -2.03 15.09 26.93
C SER A 53 -2.73 14.25 25.86
N HIS A 54 -3.81 13.57 26.25
CA HIS A 54 -4.63 12.81 25.30
C HIS A 54 -5.04 13.65 24.09
N GLN A 55 -5.37 14.93 24.32
CA GLN A 55 -5.70 15.89 23.28
C GLN A 55 -4.53 16.12 22.30
N MET A 56 -3.31 16.37 22.80
CA MET A 56 -2.14 16.55 21.93
C MET A 56 -1.82 15.29 21.12
N ALA A 57 -2.06 14.10 21.69
CA ALA A 57 -1.89 12.84 20.97
C ALA A 57 -2.95 12.68 19.85
N GLN A 58 -4.21 13.03 20.12
CA GLN A 58 -5.27 13.03 19.12
C GLN A 58 -5.00 14.03 18.00
N GLU A 59 -4.61 15.26 18.33
CA GLU A 59 -4.28 16.30 17.35
C GLU A 59 -3.14 15.86 16.45
N LYS A 60 -2.07 15.30 17.03
CA LYS A 60 -0.94 14.75 16.26
C LYS A 60 -1.37 13.58 15.37
N ALA A 61 -2.21 12.68 15.87
CA ALA A 61 -2.72 11.55 15.09
C ALA A 61 -3.57 12.02 13.90
N ALA A 62 -4.46 12.99 14.11
CA ALA A 62 -5.26 13.59 13.04
C ALA A 62 -4.37 14.24 11.96
N LEU A 63 -3.37 15.01 12.38
CA LEU A 63 -2.43 15.69 11.48
C LEU A 63 -1.64 14.71 10.61
N GLU A 64 -1.12 13.63 11.20
CA GLU A 64 -0.41 12.59 10.45
C GLU A 64 -1.35 11.79 9.54
N TYR A 65 -2.59 11.57 9.97
CA TYR A 65 -3.61 10.90 9.14
C TYR A 65 -3.99 11.72 7.90
N ASP A 66 -4.12 13.04 8.03
CA ASP A 66 -4.42 13.92 6.89
C ASP A 66 -3.31 13.92 5.85
N LYS A 67 -2.04 14.01 6.30
CA LYS A 67 -0.87 13.86 5.40
C LYS A 67 -0.88 12.53 4.67
N PHE A 68 -1.17 11.44 5.39
CA PHE A 68 -1.30 10.12 4.78
C PHE A 68 -2.42 10.12 3.72
N ARG A 69 -3.61 10.63 4.03
CA ARG A 69 -4.72 10.72 3.07
C ARG A 69 -4.39 11.53 1.82
N GLU A 70 -3.64 12.62 1.95
CA GLU A 70 -3.17 13.40 0.80
C GLU A 70 -2.23 12.58 -0.10
N SER A 71 -1.25 11.90 0.50
CA SER A 71 -0.35 11.02 -0.25
C SER A 71 -1.11 9.88 -0.96
N GLN A 72 -2.09 9.28 -0.30
CA GLN A 72 -2.95 8.24 -0.88
C GLN A 72 -3.79 8.76 -2.04
N ARG A 73 -4.37 9.95 -1.92
CA ARG A 73 -5.12 10.58 -3.03
C ARG A 73 -4.24 10.79 -4.26
N ARG A 74 -2.99 11.22 -4.07
CA ARG A 74 -2.05 11.39 -5.19
C ARG A 74 -1.72 10.06 -5.87
N ILE A 75 -1.45 9.02 -5.09
CA ILE A 75 -1.18 7.67 -5.62
C ILE A 75 -2.40 7.16 -6.42
N GLN A 76 -3.60 7.26 -5.85
CA GLN A 76 -4.84 6.84 -6.52
C GLN A 76 -5.09 7.61 -7.82
N HIS A 77 -4.79 8.92 -7.83
CA HIS A 77 -4.92 9.72 -9.04
C HIS A 77 -3.94 9.28 -10.13
N GLU A 78 -2.68 9.02 -9.77
CA GLU A 78 -1.66 8.52 -10.70
C GLU A 78 -2.01 7.12 -11.23
N GLU A 79 -2.55 6.24 -10.38
CA GLU A 79 -3.03 4.91 -10.79
C GLU A 79 -4.22 4.99 -11.75
N SER A 80 -5.20 5.85 -11.43
CA SER A 80 -6.37 6.07 -12.29
C SER A 80 -5.98 6.62 -13.68
N LEU A 81 -5.00 7.52 -13.74
CA LEU A 81 -4.49 8.02 -15.03
C LEU A 81 -3.83 6.91 -15.86
N LYS A 82 -3.04 6.03 -15.23
CA LYS A 82 -2.42 4.89 -15.93
C LYS A 82 -3.47 3.92 -16.47
N GLU A 83 -4.52 3.64 -15.70
CA GLU A 83 -5.62 2.78 -16.13
C GLU A 83 -6.33 3.37 -17.37
N LEU A 84 -6.62 4.68 -17.35
CA LEU A 84 -7.21 5.38 -18.49
C LEU A 84 -6.32 5.35 -19.73
N GLU A 85 -5.00 5.51 -19.57
CA GLU A 85 -4.04 5.39 -20.68
C GLU A 85 -4.04 3.99 -21.31
N GLU A 86 -4.07 2.95 -20.47
CA GLU A 86 -4.14 1.56 -20.92
C GLU A 86 -5.45 1.28 -21.68
N ASP A 87 -6.57 1.81 -21.21
CA ASP A 87 -7.87 1.62 -21.85
C ASP A 87 -7.96 2.37 -23.19
N ILE A 88 -7.42 3.59 -23.28
CA ILE A 88 -7.29 4.31 -24.56
C ILE A 88 -6.43 3.52 -25.55
N LYS A 89 -5.34 2.89 -25.08
CA LYS A 89 -4.47 2.05 -25.92
C LYS A 89 -5.21 0.83 -26.45
N LYS A 90 -6.07 0.19 -25.65
CA LYS A 90 -6.90 -0.96 -26.06
C LYS A 90 -8.00 -0.56 -27.06
N LEU A 91 -8.51 0.67 -26.98
CA LEU A 91 -9.59 1.17 -27.84
C LEU A 91 -9.15 1.69 -29.22
N LYS A 92 -7.84 1.87 -29.50
CA LYS A 92 -7.37 2.33 -30.83
C LYS A 92 -7.68 1.29 -31.93
N PRO A 93 -8.50 1.61 -32.95
CA PRO A 93 -8.84 0.65 -34.00
C PRO A 93 -7.65 0.41 -34.94
N PRO A 94 -7.53 -0.78 -35.57
CA PRO A 94 -6.47 -1.06 -36.53
C PRO A 94 -6.64 -0.18 -37.78
N ARG A 95 -5.56 0.49 -38.21
CA ARG A 95 -5.52 1.29 -39.46
C ARG A 95 -5.93 0.39 -40.64
N LYS A 96 -7.10 0.63 -41.24
CA LYS A 96 -7.52 -0.06 -42.47
C LYS A 96 -6.55 0.30 -43.61
N LYS A 97 -5.74 -0.67 -44.06
CA LYS A 97 -5.06 -0.60 -45.36
C LYS A 97 -6.10 -0.85 -46.46
N GLY A 98 -6.13 0.01 -47.47
CA GLY A 98 -7.15 0.05 -48.52
C GLY A 98 -7.32 -1.27 -49.26
N ALA A 99 -8.58 -1.63 -49.51
CA ALA A 99 -8.97 -2.77 -50.33
C ALA A 99 -8.74 -2.43 -51.81
N ASN A 100 -7.85 -3.16 -52.49
CA ASN A 100 -7.73 -3.11 -53.94
C ASN A 100 -8.85 -3.98 -54.53
N HIS A 101 -9.77 -3.35 -55.26
CA HIS A 101 -10.96 -3.98 -55.84
C HIS A 101 -10.59 -4.71 -57.14
N ASP A 102 -10.43 -6.03 -57.05
CA ASP A 102 -10.36 -6.95 -58.19
C ASP A 102 -11.72 -6.98 -58.92
N ARG A 103 -11.83 -6.33 -60.08
CA ARG A 103 -12.97 -6.51 -61.00
C ARG A 103 -12.65 -7.62 -61.99
N ARG A 104 -13.09 -8.83 -61.64
CA ARG A 104 -13.35 -9.90 -62.61
C ARG A 104 -14.48 -9.45 -63.53
N LYS A 105 -14.18 -9.23 -64.83
CA LYS A 105 -15.21 -9.23 -65.89
C LYS A 105 -15.44 -10.67 -66.34
N GLN A 106 -16.68 -11.13 -66.26
CA GLN A 106 -17.19 -12.33 -66.92
C GLN A 106 -18.13 -11.94 -68.08
N PRO A 107 -18.44 -12.87 -69.00
CA PRO A 107 -18.52 -12.62 -70.45
C PRO A 107 -19.96 -12.48 -70.98
N ASP A 108 -20.08 -12.04 -72.23
CA ASP A 108 -20.74 -12.76 -73.35
C ASP A 108 -21.48 -11.82 -74.35
N GLY A 109 -21.33 -12.17 -75.63
CA GLY A 109 -22.40 -12.14 -76.64
C GLY A 109 -22.90 -10.81 -77.26
N GLY A 110 -22.30 -10.43 -78.40
CA GLY A 110 -23.00 -10.15 -79.68
C GLY A 110 -23.96 -8.97 -79.83
N GLU A 111 -23.57 -7.97 -80.65
CA GLU A 111 -24.19 -7.70 -81.96
C GLU A 111 -23.46 -6.52 -82.64
N ASP A 112 -22.93 -6.80 -83.83
CA ASP A 112 -22.46 -5.82 -84.82
C ASP A 112 -23.61 -5.61 -85.82
N PRO A 113 -23.95 -4.37 -86.17
CA PRO A 113 -23.82 -4.02 -87.59
C PRO A 113 -23.33 -2.58 -87.82
N GLY A 114 -22.16 -2.48 -88.45
CA GLY A 114 -21.98 -1.82 -89.74
C GLY A 114 -22.05 -0.28 -89.79
N ARG A 115 -20.90 0.34 -90.10
CA ARG A 115 -20.83 1.48 -91.02
C ARG A 115 -19.56 1.42 -91.87
N GLU A 116 -19.79 1.59 -93.16
CA GLU A 116 -18.89 1.58 -94.31
C GLU A 116 -17.75 2.60 -94.20
N LEU A 117 -16.55 2.20 -94.65
CA LEU A 117 -15.84 2.71 -95.85
C LEU A 117 -14.71 1.73 -96.23
#